data_AF-A0A0F9KDP8-F1
#
_entry.id   AF-A0A0F9KDP8-F1
#
_cell.length_a   1.000
_cell.length_b   1.000
_cell.length_c   1.000
_cell.angle_alpha   90.00
_cell.angle_beta   90.00
_cell.angle_gamma   90.00
#
_symmetry.space_group_name_H-M   'P 1'
#
loop_
_entity.id
_entity.type
_entity.pdbx_description
1 polymer ?
#
loop_
_entity_poly.entity_id
_entity_poly.type
_entity_poly.pdbx_seq_one_letter_code
_entity_poly.pdbx_strand_id
1 'polypeptide(L)'
;MPYIGGVLSKNDYKLPTRGTKPIVKRWMRELASKVQELNVPRSTSYRVGVRGHFSDERRPDIQNLFEVISDAVQMGLDVNDKYFTLIDNGYETGYLEPKLVITIEPG
;
A
#
# COMPACT_ATOMS: atom_id res chain seq x y z
N MET A 1 0.04 -7.91 2.72
CA MET A 1 -0.87 -7.20 3.65
C MET A 1 -2.29 -7.66 3.41
N PRO A 2 -3.12 -7.94 4.44
CA PRO A 2 -4.54 -8.22 4.24
C PRO A 2 -5.23 -7.05 3.51
N TYR A 3 -6.12 -7.32 2.56
CA TYR A 3 -6.88 -6.28 1.90
C TYR A 3 -8.14 -5.98 2.72
N ILE A 4 -8.23 -4.77 3.28
CA ILE A 4 -9.36 -4.35 4.12
C ILE A 4 -10.50 -3.70 3.33
N GLY A 5 -10.59 -3.97 2.02
CA GLY A 5 -11.69 -3.52 1.17
C GLY A 5 -11.60 -2.05 0.73
N GLY A 6 -12.73 -1.51 0.25
CA GLY A 6 -12.83 -0.16 -0.32
C GLY A 6 -12.45 1.00 0.62
N VAL A 7 -12.23 0.75 1.91
CA VAL A 7 -11.66 1.77 2.82
C VAL A 7 -10.18 2.05 2.54
N LEU A 8 -9.48 1.13 1.87
CA LEU A 8 -8.22 1.42 1.18
C LEU A 8 -8.57 1.95 -0.20
N SER A 9 -8.93 3.23 -0.26
CA SER A 9 -9.05 3.97 -1.50
C SER A 9 -8.73 5.42 -1.19
N LYS A 10 -8.13 6.14 -2.14
CA LYS A 10 -7.89 7.58 -2.04
C LYS A 10 -9.10 8.37 -1.53
N ASN A 11 -10.30 8.00 -1.97
CA ASN A 11 -11.53 8.72 -1.63
C ASN A 11 -12.07 8.36 -0.24
N ASP A 12 -11.76 7.16 0.25
CA ASP A 12 -12.42 6.61 1.44
C ASP A 12 -11.49 6.47 2.65
N TYR A 13 -10.17 6.61 2.50
CA TYR A 13 -9.26 6.36 3.61
C TYR A 13 -9.15 7.53 4.60
N LYS A 14 -9.52 8.74 4.16
CA LYS A 14 -9.61 9.94 5.01
C LYS A 14 -11.04 10.14 5.54
N LEU A 15 -11.14 10.79 6.69
CA LEU A 15 -12.36 11.35 7.27
C LEU A 15 -12.67 12.70 6.59
N PRO A 16 -13.93 13.17 6.65
CA PRO A 16 -14.30 14.50 6.14
C PRO A 16 -13.43 15.64 6.73
N THR A 17 -12.93 15.45 7.94
CA THR A 17 -12.02 16.36 8.65
C THR A 17 -10.54 16.17 8.30
N ARG A 18 -10.23 15.58 7.13
CA ARG A 18 -8.89 15.25 6.61
C ARG A 18 -8.07 14.20 7.41
N GLY A 19 -8.53 13.75 8.58
CA GLY A 19 -7.82 12.72 9.36
C GLY A 19 -7.97 11.31 8.78
N THR A 20 -6.92 10.48 8.79
CA THR A 20 -7.04 9.07 8.34
C THR A 20 -7.95 8.25 9.25
N LYS A 21 -8.82 7.39 8.69
CA LYS A 21 -9.71 6.49 9.43
C LYS A 21 -8.92 5.56 10.37
N PRO A 22 -9.40 5.24 11.59
CA PRO A 22 -8.65 4.43 12.56
C PRO A 22 -8.22 3.04 12.04
N ILE A 23 -9.10 2.36 11.30
CA ILE A 23 -8.79 1.05 10.71
C ILE A 23 -7.65 1.14 9.69
N VAL A 24 -7.62 2.21 8.88
CA VAL A 24 -6.56 2.46 7.91
C VAL A 24 -5.27 2.84 8.63
N LYS A 25 -5.31 3.69 9.66
CA LYS A 25 -4.13 4.02 10.47
C LYS A 25 -3.48 2.78 11.06
N ARG A 26 -4.28 1.84 11.58
CA ARG A 26 -3.77 0.56 12.08
C ARG A 26 -3.09 -0.23 10.97
N TRP A 27 -3.76 -0.38 9.82
CA TRP A 27 -3.22 -1.07 8.66
C TRP A 27 -1.90 -0.45 8.15
N MET A 28 -1.83 0.89 8.09
CA MET A 28 -0.63 1.62 7.68
C MET A 28 0.54 1.39 8.65
N ARG A 29 0.29 1.38 9.96
CA ARG A 29 1.31 1.06 10.97
C ARG A 29 1.81 -0.37 10.85
N GLU A 30 0.93 -1.32 10.60
CA GLU A 30 1.30 -2.72 10.38
C GLU A 30 2.15 -2.89 9.12
N LEU A 31 1.85 -2.17 8.04
CA LEU A 31 2.70 -2.15 6.84
C LEU A 31 4.05 -1.47 7.12
N ALA A 32 4.06 -0.31 7.78
CA ALA A 32 5.29 0.41 8.12
C ALA A 32 6.25 -0.44 8.97
N SER A 33 5.73 -1.17 9.97
CA SER A 33 6.52 -2.11 10.78
C SER A 33 7.18 -3.18 9.91
N LYS A 34 6.42 -3.80 9.00
CA LYS A 34 6.95 -4.81 8.08
C LYS A 34 8.02 -4.24 7.15
N VAL A 35 7.83 -3.02 6.66
CA VAL A 35 8.82 -2.34 5.82
C VAL A 35 10.12 -2.10 6.59
N GLN A 36 10.04 -1.69 7.86
CA GLN A 36 11.21 -1.54 8.72
C GLN A 36 11.92 -2.90 8.95
N GLU A 37 11.16 -3.95 9.19
CA GLU A 37 11.68 -5.32 9.39
C GLU A 37 12.37 -5.89 8.15
N LEU A 38 11.96 -5.48 6.95
CA LEU A 38 12.57 -5.92 5.68
C LEU A 38 14.00 -5.41 5.48
N ASN A 39 14.45 -4.42 6.25
CA ASN A 39 15.79 -3.82 6.13
C ASN A 39 16.16 -3.44 4.68
N VAL A 40 15.20 -2.82 3.96
CA VAL A 40 15.40 -2.40 2.58
C VAL A 40 16.61 -1.45 2.51
N PRO A 41 17.60 -1.70 1.61
CA PRO A 41 18.77 -0.85 1.49
C PRO A 41 18.40 0.61 1.20
N ARG A 42 19.13 1.55 1.82
CA ARG A 42 18.94 2.99 1.57
C ARG A 42 19.31 3.30 0.12
N SER A 43 18.40 3.96 -0.59
CA SER A 43 18.58 4.49 -1.95
C SER A 43 18.03 5.91 -2.08
N THR A 44 18.43 6.60 -3.16
CA THR A 44 17.94 7.92 -3.56
C THR A 44 16.54 7.86 -4.18
N SER A 45 16.14 6.69 -4.68
CA SER A 45 14.82 6.41 -5.22
C SER A 45 14.40 4.97 -4.93
N TYR A 46 13.09 4.73 -4.93
CA TYR A 46 12.53 3.39 -4.70
C TYR A 46 11.45 3.08 -5.73
N ARG A 47 11.33 1.83 -6.11
CA ARG A 47 10.22 1.30 -6.91
C ARG A 47 9.25 0.61 -5.96
N VAL A 48 8.02 1.12 -5.86
CA VAL A 48 6.96 0.59 -5.00
C VAL A 48 5.90 -0.05 -5.87
N GLY A 49 5.92 -1.37 -5.92
CA GLY A 49 5.00 -2.18 -6.71
C GLY A 49 3.83 -2.71 -5.89
N VAL A 50 2.65 -2.78 -6.50
CA VAL A 50 1.45 -3.31 -5.85
C VAL A 50 0.79 -4.33 -6.76
N ARG A 51 0.58 -5.55 -6.24
CA ARG A 51 -0.24 -6.59 -6.85
C ARG A 51 -1.39 -6.95 -5.91
N GLY A 52 -2.61 -6.97 -6.43
CA GLY A 52 -3.78 -7.35 -5.66
C GLY A 52 -4.19 -8.81 -5.88
N HIS A 53 -4.53 -9.52 -4.82
CA HIS A 53 -5.09 -10.87 -4.84
C HIS A 53 -6.49 -10.77 -4.27
N PHE A 54 -7.52 -11.13 -5.04
CA PHE A 54 -8.93 -10.97 -4.64
C PHE A 54 -9.70 -12.28 -4.73
N SER A 55 -10.80 -12.33 -3.98
CA SER A 55 -11.73 -13.45 -3.97
C SER A 55 -12.73 -13.38 -5.12
N ASP A 56 -13.09 -12.17 -5.55
CA ASP A 56 -14.05 -11.91 -6.60
C ASP A 56 -13.40 -11.27 -7.83
N GLU A 57 -14.18 -11.14 -8.91
CA GLU A 57 -13.75 -10.50 -10.16
C GLU A 57 -13.74 -8.96 -10.07
N ARG A 58 -13.90 -8.39 -8.87
CA ARG A 58 -13.88 -6.92 -8.73
C ARG A 58 -12.47 -6.44 -9.01
N ARG A 59 -12.34 -5.70 -10.10
CA ARG A 59 -11.11 -4.98 -10.42
C ARG A 59 -10.88 -3.91 -9.36
N PRO A 60 -9.86 -4.03 -8.49
CA PRO A 60 -9.49 -2.92 -7.63
C PRO A 60 -8.99 -1.77 -8.49
N ASP A 61 -9.25 -0.55 -8.05
CA ASP A 61 -8.52 0.60 -8.55
C ASP A 61 -7.15 0.63 -7.83
N ILE A 62 -6.16 -0.04 -8.41
CA ILE A 62 -4.80 -0.14 -7.86
C ILE A 62 -4.19 1.25 -7.72
N GLN A 63 -4.51 2.18 -8.64
CA GLN A 63 -4.05 3.56 -8.54
C GLN A 63 -4.57 4.26 -7.29
N ASN A 64 -5.83 4.01 -6.92
CA ASN A 64 -6.40 4.52 -5.67
C ASN A 64 -5.80 3.88 -4.41
N LEU A 65 -5.07 2.77 -4.51
CA LEU A 65 -4.35 2.16 -3.39
C LEU A 65 -2.99 2.80 -3.16
N PHE A 66 -2.35 3.33 -4.21
CA PHE A 66 -0.97 3.82 -4.11
C PHE A 66 -0.81 4.94 -3.11
N GLU A 67 -1.76 5.86 -2.97
CA GLU A 67 -1.62 6.95 -2.01
C GLU A 67 -1.50 6.41 -0.56
N VAL A 68 -2.35 5.45 -0.19
CA VAL A 68 -2.32 4.85 1.16
C VAL A 68 -1.07 4.01 1.37
N ILE A 69 -0.64 3.30 0.32
CA ILE A 69 0.56 2.44 0.35
C ILE A 69 1.82 3.30 0.44
N SER A 70 1.93 4.36 -0.36
CA SER A 70 3.04 5.30 -0.33
C SER A 70 3.18 5.98 1.02
N ASP A 71 2.09 6.48 1.61
CA ASP A 71 2.11 7.06 2.96
C ASP A 71 2.69 6.05 3.98
N ALA A 72 2.25 4.80 3.92
CA ALA A 72 2.70 3.75 4.84
C ALA A 72 4.15 3.32 4.60
N VAL A 73 4.58 3.24 3.34
CA VAL A 73 5.97 2.90 2.96
C VAL A 73 6.90 4.05 3.34
N GLN A 74 6.49 5.31 3.15
CA GLN A 74 7.21 6.49 3.63
C GLN A 74 7.44 6.42 5.15
N MET A 75 6.41 6.06 5.92
CA MET A 75 6.54 5.88 7.37
C MET A 75 7.53 4.75 7.73
N GLY A 76 7.56 3.67 6.94
CA GLY A 76 8.43 2.52 7.18
C GLY A 76 9.89 2.79 6.81
N LEU A 77 10.13 3.42 5.65
CA LEU A 77 11.48 3.73 5.16
C LEU A 77 12.08 5.01 5.75
N ASP A 78 11.25 5.89 6.32
CA ASP A 78 11.62 7.25 6.66
C ASP A 78 12.23 7.98 5.44
N VAL A 79 11.50 7.93 4.33
CA VAL A 79 11.86 8.54 3.04
C VAL A 79 10.61 9.18 2.44
N ASN A 80 10.74 10.40 1.90
CA ASN A 80 9.63 11.10 1.28
C ASN A 80 9.13 10.36 0.01
N ASP A 81 7.82 10.23 -0.12
CA ASP A 81 7.14 9.53 -1.22
C ASP A 81 7.39 10.13 -2.62
N LYS A 82 7.84 11.39 -2.72
CA LYS A 82 8.29 11.99 -3.99
C LYS A 82 9.45 11.24 -4.65
N TYR A 83 10.17 10.41 -3.90
CA TYR A 83 11.26 9.56 -4.39
C TYR A 83 10.78 8.15 -4.80
N PHE A 84 9.48 7.88 -4.72
CA PHE A 84 8.90 6.60 -5.08
C PHE A 84 8.40 6.62 -6.53
N THR A 85 8.78 5.58 -7.28
CA THR A 85 8.19 5.24 -8.57
C THR A 85 7.16 4.13 -8.34
N LEU A 86 5.88 4.44 -8.60
CA LEU A 86 4.78 3.51 -8.37
C LEU A 86 4.62 2.55 -9.55
N ILE A 87 4.48 1.26 -9.26
CA ILE A 87 4.37 0.20 -10.27
C ILE A 87 3.10 -0.60 -10.03
N ASP A 88 2.19 -0.56 -11.01
CA ASP A 88 1.03 -1.44 -11.03
C ASP A 88 1.48 -2.83 -11.52
N ASN A 89 1.56 -3.78 -10.60
CA ASN A 89 1.93 -5.17 -10.88
C ASN A 89 0.70 -6.05 -11.21
N GLY A 90 -0.46 -5.44 -11.44
CA GLY A 90 -1.71 -6.08 -11.81
C GLY A 90 -2.47 -6.69 -10.63
N TYR A 91 -3.42 -7.56 -10.96
CA TYR A 91 -4.19 -8.31 -9.98
C TYR A 91 -4.51 -9.72 -10.46
N GLU A 92 -4.79 -10.60 -9.50
CA GLU A 92 -5.22 -11.98 -9.71
C GLU A 92 -6.49 -12.25 -8.87
N THR A 93 -7.37 -13.12 -9.37
CA THR A 93 -8.65 -13.48 -8.74
C THR A 93 -8.64 -14.95 -8.28
N GLY A 94 -9.67 -15.37 -7.53
CA GLY A 94 -9.79 -16.75 -7.04
C GLY A 94 -9.08 -17.05 -5.71
N TYR A 95 -8.64 -16.02 -4.98
CA TYR A 95 -8.01 -16.17 -3.68
C TYR A 95 -9.04 -16.12 -2.55
N LEU A 96 -9.08 -17.15 -1.69
CA LEU A 96 -10.01 -17.20 -0.54
C LEU A 96 -9.86 -16.00 0.40
N GLU A 97 -8.63 -15.53 0.61
CA GLU A 97 -8.32 -14.38 1.46
C GLU A 97 -7.72 -13.24 0.63
N PRO A 98 -8.47 -12.14 0.44
CA PRO A 98 -7.96 -10.98 -0.29
C PRO A 98 -6.73 -10.35 0.37
N LYS A 99 -5.68 -10.08 -0.42
CA LYS A 99 -4.43 -9.48 0.06
C LYS A 99 -3.78 -8.60 -0.98
N LEU A 100 -2.98 -7.66 -0.51
CA LEU A 100 -2.08 -6.84 -1.31
C LEU A 100 -0.65 -7.33 -1.12
N VAL A 101 0.01 -7.66 -2.23
CA VAL A 101 1.44 -7.93 -2.30
C VAL A 101 2.12 -6.62 -2.67
N ILE A 102 2.99 -6.13 -1.78
CA ILE A 102 3.69 -4.85 -1.94
C ILE A 102 5.16 -5.18 -2.09
N THR A 103 5.77 -4.74 -3.18
CA THR A 103 7.18 -4.94 -3.50
C THR A 103 7.91 -3.61 -3.40
N ILE A 104 9.08 -3.60 -2.76
CA ILE A 104 9.89 -2.39 -2.60
C ILE A 104 11.29 -2.73 -3.07
N GLU A 105 11.77 -2.02 -4.08
CA GLU A 105 13.09 -2.21 -4.66
C GLU A 105 13.86 -0.88 -4.66
N PRO A 106 15.15 -0.87 -4.30
CA PRO A 106 16.03 0.27 -4.59
C PRO A 106 16.03 0.58 -6.09
N GLY A 107 15.90 1.86 -6.45
CA GLY A 107 16.00 2.35 -7.83
C GLY A 107 17.41 2.60 -8.30
#